data_AF-A0A560FUS0-F1
#
_entry.id   AF-A0A560FUS0-F1
#
_cell.length_a   1.000
_cell.length_b   1.000
_cell.length_c   1.000
_cell.angle_alpha   90.00
_cell.angle_beta   90.00
_cell.angle_gamma   90.00
#
_symmetry.space_group_name_H-M   'P 1'
#
loop_
_entity.id
_entity.type
_entity.pdbx_description
1 polymer ?
#
loop_
_entity_poly.entity_id
_entity_poly.type
_entity_poly.pdbx_seq_one_letter_code
_entity_poly.pdbx_strand_id
1 'polypeptide(L)' 'MTQPASIFDIVDEDAKRCAIKEARASVAAGNVVDHDVVVEWLEQLLAGKKVPPPSSSGQT' A
#
# COMPACT_ATOMS: atom_id res chain seq x y z
N MET A 1 -18.82 32.87 -9.01
CA MET A 1 -19.03 31.46 -8.63
C MET A 1 -17.82 31.04 -7.81
N THR A 2 -18.02 30.60 -6.56
CA THR A 2 -16.91 30.13 -5.70
C THR A 2 -16.59 28.69 -6.10
N GLN A 3 -15.38 28.44 -6.61
CA GLN A 3 -14.93 27.10 -6.94
C GLN A 3 -14.72 26.32 -5.62
N PRO A 4 -15.24 25.09 -5.48
CA PRO A 4 -14.97 24.27 -4.30
C PRO A 4 -13.47 23.94 -4.21
N ALA A 5 -12.95 23.84 -2.99
CA ALA A 5 -11.56 23.47 -2.75
C ALA A 5 -11.22 22.13 -3.42
N SER A 6 -10.04 22.04 -4.03
CA SER A 6 -9.58 20.80 -4.66
C SER A 6 -9.40 19.72 -3.59
N ILE A 7 -9.78 18.48 -3.92
CA ILE A 7 -9.50 17.32 -3.05
C ILE A 7 -7.99 17.10 -2.85
N PHE A 8 -7.16 17.65 -3.75
CA PHE A 8 -5.70 17.60 -3.67
C PHE A 8 -5.11 18.70 -2.79
N ASP A 9 -5.87 19.74 -2.44
CA ASP A 9 -5.45 20.82 -1.54
C ASP A 9 -5.79 20.49 -0.06
N ILE A 10 -6.45 19.36 0.18
CA ILE A 10 -6.86 18.92 1.52
C ILE A 10 -5.84 17.90 2.01
N VAL A 11 -4.99 18.33 2.95
CA VAL A 11 -4.10 17.42 3.67
C VAL A 11 -4.70 17.13 5.03
N ASP A 12 -5.20 15.91 5.19
CA ASP A 12 -5.63 15.39 6.49
C ASP A 12 -4.43 14.74 7.20
N GLU A 13 -3.75 15.54 8.02
CA GLU A 13 -2.58 15.08 8.79
C GLU A 13 -2.94 14.03 9.86
N ASP A 14 -4.18 14.00 10.34
CA ASP A 14 -4.64 12.99 11.30
C ASP A 14 -4.86 11.64 10.62
N ALA A 15 -5.54 11.63 9.46
CA ALA A 15 -5.68 10.43 8.64
C ALA A 15 -4.31 9.84 8.25
N LYS A 16 -3.37 10.71 7.84
CA LYS A 16 -1.99 10.31 7.54
C LYS A 16 -1.28 9.70 8.74
N ARG A 17 -1.42 10.30 9.94
CA ARG A 17 -0.82 9.78 11.18
C ARG A 17 -1.39 8.42 11.56
N CYS A 18 -2.71 8.24 11.44
CA CYS A 18 -3.37 6.96 11.66
C CYS A 18 -2.85 5.89 10.68
N ALA A 19 -2.78 6.21 9.39
CA ALA A 19 -2.26 5.29 8.37
C ALA A 19 -0.82 4.83 8.65
N ILE A 20 0.06 5.75 9.08
CA ILE A 20 1.44 5.41 9.46
C ILE A 20 1.47 4.49 10.70
N LYS A 21 0.62 4.76 11.70
CA LYS A 21 0.53 3.93 12.91
C LYS A 21 0.08 2.51 12.57
N GLU A 22 -0.95 2.38 11.73
CA GLU A 22 -1.45 1.08 11.26
C GLU A 22 -0.40 0.33 10.46
N ALA A 23 0.29 0.98 9.52
CA ALA A 23 1.36 0.37 8.74
C ALA A 23 2.48 -0.17 9.66
N ARG A 24 2.90 0.59 10.67
CA ARG A 24 3.91 0.14 11.65
C ARG A 24 3.43 -1.07 12.45
N ALA A 25 2.16 -1.08 12.87
CA ALA A 25 1.59 -2.23 13.58
C ALA A 25 1.55 -3.48 12.67
N SER A 26 1.22 -3.32 11.39
CA SER A 26 1.26 -4.39 10.39
C SER A 26 2.67 -4.97 10.24
N VAL A 27 3.69 -4.11 10.12
CA VAL A 27 5.10 -4.54 10.06
C VAL A 27 5.50 -5.30 11.33
N ALA A 28 5.14 -4.80 12.50
CA ALA A 28 5.44 -5.46 13.78
C ALA A 28 4.72 -6.81 13.93
N ALA A 29 3.56 -6.98 13.32
CA ALA A 29 2.82 -8.25 13.26
C ALA A 29 3.37 -9.23 12.21
N GLY A 30 4.42 -8.87 11.47
CA GLY A 30 4.96 -9.68 10.38
C GLY A 30 4.09 -9.69 9.13
N ASN A 31 3.12 -8.77 9.02
CA ASN A 31 2.26 -8.62 7.85
C ASN A 31 3.02 -7.86 6.74
N VAL A 32 4.09 -8.46 6.24
CA VAL A 32 5.00 -7.92 5.22
C VAL A 32 5.20 -8.91 4.09
N VAL A 33 5.47 -8.39 2.90
CA VAL A 33 5.90 -9.18 1.74
C VAL A 33 7.32 -8.79 1.42
N ASP A 34 8.15 -9.78 1.10
CA ASP A 34 9.54 -9.54 0.69
C ASP A 34 9.60 -8.69 -0.60
N HIS A 35 10.64 -7.87 -0.70
CA HIS A 35 10.81 -6.96 -1.83
C HIS A 35 10.90 -7.72 -3.16
N ASP A 36 11.64 -8.83 -3.21
CA ASP A 36 11.87 -9.58 -4.46
C ASP A 36 10.57 -10.23 -4.96
N VAL A 37 9.71 -10.66 -4.03
CA VAL A 37 8.37 -11.19 -4.35
C VAL A 37 7.48 -10.10 -4.95
N VAL A 38 7.57 -8.87 -4.44
CA VAL A 38 6.84 -7.73 -5.02
C VAL A 38 7.37 -7.39 -6.42
N VAL A 39 8.69 -7.40 -6.61
CA VAL A 39 9.32 -7.14 -7.92
C VAL A 39 8.84 -8.16 -8.96
N GLU A 40 8.91 -9.46 -8.66
CA GLU A 40 8.46 -10.52 -9.57
C GLU A 40 6.98 -10.34 -9.93
N TRP A 41 6.14 -10.00 -8.94
CA TRP A 41 4.73 -9.74 -9.19
C TRP A 41 4.51 -8.55 -10.13
N LEU A 42 5.25 -7.46 -9.95
CA LEU A 42 5.17 -6.27 -10.82
C LEU A 42 5.63 -6.58 -12.25
N GLU A 43 6.66 -7.41 -12.43
CA GLU A 43 7.10 -7.86 -13.76
C GLU A 43 6.03 -8.69 -14.47
N GLN A 44 5.32 -9.56 -13.73
CA GLN A 44 4.21 -10.34 -14.28
C GLN A 44 3.03 -9.45 -14.70
N LEU A 45 2.71 -8.44 -13.89
CA LEU A 45 1.72 -7.43 -14.25
C LEU A 45 2.10 -6.66 -15.52
N LEU A 46 3.37 -6.24 -15.62
CA LEU A 46 3.90 -5.56 -16.81
C LEU A 46 3.79 -6.43 -18.06
N ALA A 47 3.99 -7.74 -17.94
CA ALA A 47 3.78 -8.71 -19.00
C ALA A 47 2.30 -8.99 -19.34
N GLY A 48 1.36 -8.27 -18.71
CA GLY A 48 -0.08 -8.40 -18.93
C GLY A 48 -0.74 -9.59 -18.23
N LYS A 49 -0.01 -10.29 -17.36
CA LYS A 49 -0.57 -11.41 -16.57
C LYS A 49 -1.41 -10.86 -15.43
N LYS A 50 -2.63 -11.35 -15.26
CA LYS A 50 -3.51 -10.99 -14.14
C LYS A 50 -3.28 -11.91 -12.94
N VAL A 51 -2.08 -11.81 -12.36
CA VAL A 51 -1.75 -12.52 -11.12
C VAL A 51 -2.19 -11.71 -9.90
N PRO A 52 -2.80 -12.33 -8.88
CA PRO A 52 -3.20 -11.62 -7.66
C PRO A 52 -1.97 -11.05 -6.95
N PRO A 53 -2.11 -9.93 -6.22
CA PRO A 53 -1.03 -9.39 -5.42
C PRO A 53 -0.53 -10.43 -4.40
N PRO A 54 0.78 -10.44 -4.12
CA PRO A 54 1.33 -11.32 -3.10
C PRO A 54 0.68 -10.97 -1.75
N SER A 55 0.25 -12.02 -1.04
CA SER A 55 -0.31 -11.88 0.30
C SER A 55 0.76 -12.21 1.32
N SER A 56 0.70 -11.54 2.47
CA SER A 56 1.59 -11.80 3.61
C SER A 56 1.34 -13.15 4.31
N SER A 57 0.75 -14.12 3.61
CA SER A 57 0.39 -15.43 4.16
C SER A 57 1.65 -16.15 4.61
N GLY A 58 1.95 -16.00 5.92
CA GLY A 58 3.03 -16.60 6.70
C GLY A 58 4.12 -17.34 5.92
N GLN A 59 5.19 -16.65 5.54
CA GLN A 59 6.49 -17.30 5.60
C GLN A 59 6.89 -17.34 7.07
N THR A 60 6.84 -18.56 7.61
CA THR A 60 7.26 -18.97 8.96
C THR A 60 8.68 -18.54 9.29
#